data_AF-Q17F98-F1
#
_entry.id   AF-Q17F98-F1
#
_cell.length_a   1.000
_cell.length_b   1.000
_cell.length_c   1.000
_cell.angle_alpha   90.00
_cell.angle_beta   90.00
_cell.angle_gamma   90.00
#
_symmetry.space_group_name_H-M   'P 1'
#
loop_
_entity.id
_entity.type
_entity.pdbx_description
1 polymer ?
#
loop_
_entity_poly.entity_id
_entity_poly.type
_entity_poly.pdbx_seq_one_letter_code
_entity_poly.pdbx_strand_id
1 'polypeptide(L)'
;MQFHIVIFMLAMLTTALCKPASEESSERYSSKERDAIEQLKEHFEDACTRNSDSAVTYAEVMEAVAETTTCFGFKVDFGILLTEWRNLDKTNRAAFFEKYCPVIKNISTECLEPVGELSKLCLDPGAQRVEAPDFPLYLLPEVVDLMCEDSGAILFAGNSENPTECFGNYFSYIQRCMKNFVSETNAKSRQKYAEPECRVLEESRDCVLNKLSDCGNSKLIRFFDVPYTAIVKETECKNFLRIPEFS
;
A
#
# COMPACT_ATOMS: atom_id res chain seq x y z
N MET A 1 -8.08 3.80 9.10
CA MET A 1 -9.32 4.00 8.31
C MET A 1 -9.11 3.79 6.82
N GLN A 2 -8.17 4.47 6.17
CA GLN A 2 -7.91 4.16 4.76
C GLN A 2 -7.16 2.80 4.62
N PHE A 3 -6.41 2.28 5.63
CA PHE A 3 -5.39 1.21 5.42
C PHE A 3 -6.07 -0.05 4.91
N HIS A 4 -7.34 -0.16 5.26
CA HIS A 4 -8.29 -1.14 4.79
C HIS A 4 -8.70 -0.97 3.34
N ILE A 5 -8.76 0.23 2.76
CA ILE A 5 -8.98 0.59 1.34
C ILE A 5 -7.75 0.29 0.48
N VAL A 6 -6.53 0.67 0.86
CA VAL A 6 -5.35 0.29 0.06
C VAL A 6 -5.04 -1.20 0.24
N ILE A 7 -5.24 -1.76 1.44
CA ILE A 7 -5.33 -3.22 1.61
C ILE A 7 -6.53 -3.77 0.86
N PHE A 8 -7.67 -3.09 0.71
CA PHE A 8 -8.79 -3.61 -0.09
C PHE A 8 -8.43 -3.64 -1.56
N MET A 9 -7.78 -2.61 -2.08
CA MET A 9 -7.36 -2.48 -3.47
C MET A 9 -6.24 -3.48 -3.76
N LEU A 10 -5.24 -3.59 -2.88
CA LEU A 10 -4.18 -4.59 -2.95
C LEU A 10 -4.70 -6.00 -2.64
N ALA A 11 -5.71 -6.18 -1.78
CA ALA A 11 -6.33 -7.47 -1.49
C ALA A 11 -7.21 -7.92 -2.65
N MET A 12 -7.96 -7.01 -3.28
CA MET A 12 -8.73 -7.24 -4.52
C MET A 12 -7.78 -7.57 -5.68
N LEU A 13 -6.63 -6.89 -5.75
CA LEU A 13 -5.53 -7.31 -6.61
C LEU A 13 -5.03 -8.71 -6.22
N THR A 14 -4.71 -9.02 -4.96
CA THR A 14 -4.20 -10.35 -4.58
C THR A 14 -5.23 -11.49 -4.68
N THR A 15 -6.52 -11.25 -4.48
CA THR A 15 -7.58 -12.25 -4.63
C THR A 15 -7.87 -12.52 -6.10
N ALA A 16 -7.72 -11.52 -6.97
CA ALA A 16 -7.66 -11.72 -8.42
C ALA A 16 -6.35 -12.41 -8.87
N LEU A 17 -5.28 -12.32 -8.09
CA LEU A 17 -3.92 -12.75 -8.47
C LEU A 17 -3.41 -14.05 -7.83
N CYS A 18 -4.13 -14.67 -6.89
CA CYS A 18 -3.63 -15.85 -6.17
C CYS A 18 -4.52 -17.10 -6.19
N LYS A 19 -5.61 -17.14 -6.97
CA LYS A 19 -6.40 -18.39 -7.11
C LYS A 19 -6.47 -18.91 -8.54
N PRO A 20 -5.98 -20.14 -8.82
CA PRO A 20 -6.44 -20.88 -9.98
C PRO A 20 -7.94 -21.12 -9.83
N ALA A 21 -8.65 -21.12 -10.97
CA ALA A 21 -10.07 -21.42 -11.06
C ALA A 21 -10.37 -22.87 -10.63
N SER A 22 -10.41 -23.11 -9.33
CA SER A 22 -11.06 -24.25 -8.71
C SER A 22 -11.37 -23.88 -7.26
N GLU A 23 -12.66 -23.89 -6.95
CA GLU A 23 -13.28 -23.54 -5.66
C GLU A 23 -13.37 -22.04 -5.36
N GLU A 24 -14.54 -21.53 -5.72
CA GLU A 24 -15.27 -20.36 -5.21
C GLU A 24 -15.24 -20.30 -3.66
N SER A 25 -14.09 -19.97 -3.07
CA SER A 25 -14.05 -19.58 -1.67
C SER A 25 -14.43 -18.10 -1.59
N SER A 26 -15.74 -17.85 -1.55
CA SER A 26 -16.24 -16.64 -0.91
C SER A 26 -15.71 -16.64 0.53
N GLU A 27 -14.65 -15.88 0.80
CA GLU A 27 -14.34 -15.49 2.18
C GLU A 27 -15.52 -14.63 2.63
N ARG A 28 -16.51 -15.29 3.24
CA ARG A 28 -17.69 -14.66 3.80
C ARG A 28 -17.21 -13.80 4.96
N TYR A 29 -17.05 -12.49 4.71
CA TYR A 29 -16.81 -11.48 5.75
C TYR A 29 -17.68 -11.79 6.98
N SER A 30 -17.14 -11.69 8.18
CA SER A 30 -17.91 -11.78 9.40
C SER A 30 -18.95 -10.66 9.46
N SER A 31 -20.00 -10.79 10.29
CA SER A 31 -20.98 -9.69 10.42
C SER A 31 -20.31 -8.39 10.88
N LYS A 32 -19.33 -8.50 11.78
CA LYS A 32 -18.56 -7.35 12.28
C LYS A 32 -17.77 -6.64 11.18
N GLU A 33 -17.21 -7.38 10.22
CA GLU A 33 -16.48 -6.78 9.10
C GLU A 33 -17.44 -6.10 8.12
N ARG A 34 -18.62 -6.69 7.86
CA ARG A 34 -19.64 -6.02 7.04
C ARG A 34 -20.13 -4.72 7.67
N ASP A 35 -20.42 -4.73 8.97
CA ASP A 35 -20.86 -3.54 9.68
C ASP A 35 -19.78 -2.44 9.66
N ALA A 36 -18.51 -2.83 9.79
CA ALA A 36 -17.38 -1.90 9.67
C ALA A 36 -17.21 -1.34 8.25
N ILE A 37 -17.45 -2.15 7.22
CA ILE A 37 -17.41 -1.70 5.81
C ILE A 37 -18.53 -0.71 5.53
N GLU A 38 -19.76 -0.96 6.00
CA GLU A 38 -20.86 -0.02 5.76
C GLU A 38 -20.65 1.29 6.50
N GLN A 39 -20.21 1.25 7.76
CA GLN A 39 -19.84 2.47 8.51
C GLN A 39 -18.72 3.26 7.83
N LEU A 40 -17.72 2.56 7.26
CA LEU A 40 -16.64 3.19 6.51
C LEU A 40 -17.16 3.90 5.26
N LYS A 41 -18.08 3.25 4.55
CA LYS A 41 -18.70 3.76 3.32
C LYS A 41 -19.52 5.02 3.60
N GLU A 42 -20.40 4.97 4.59
CA GLU A 42 -21.21 6.12 5.03
C GLU A 42 -20.31 7.30 5.44
N HIS A 43 -19.26 7.05 6.22
CA HIS A 43 -18.34 8.10 6.65
C HIS A 43 -17.58 8.75 5.48
N PHE A 44 -17.17 7.96 4.49
CA PHE A 44 -16.48 8.48 3.31
C PHE A 44 -17.42 9.27 2.41
N GLU A 45 -18.66 8.82 2.22
CA GLU A 45 -19.70 9.55 1.49
C GLU A 45 -20.02 10.91 2.13
N ASP A 46 -20.16 10.95 3.46
CA ASP A 46 -20.33 12.19 4.23
C ASP A 46 -19.14 13.12 4.07
N ALA A 47 -17.92 12.60 4.14
CA ALA A 47 -16.69 13.38 3.96
C ALA A 47 -16.59 13.97 2.56
N CYS A 48 -16.89 13.18 1.52
CA CYS A 48 -16.97 13.65 0.14
C CYS A 48 -17.96 14.80 0.00
N THR A 49 -19.21 14.58 0.41
CA THR A 49 -20.28 15.56 0.26
C THR A 49 -19.97 16.86 1.00
N ARG A 50 -19.38 16.76 2.20
CA ARG A 50 -19.02 17.91 3.04
C ARG A 50 -17.84 18.71 2.48
N ASN A 51 -16.85 18.06 1.87
CA ASN A 51 -15.59 18.70 1.49
C ASN A 51 -15.58 19.17 0.03
N SER A 52 -16.34 18.53 -0.86
CA SER A 52 -16.41 18.90 -2.27
C SER A 52 -17.57 19.85 -2.61
N ASP A 53 -18.43 20.15 -1.64
CA ASP A 53 -19.72 20.83 -1.84
C ASP A 53 -20.60 20.15 -2.91
N SER A 54 -20.40 18.85 -3.14
CA SER A 54 -21.06 18.08 -4.20
C SER A 54 -21.48 16.68 -3.75
N ALA A 55 -22.78 16.39 -3.89
CA ALA A 55 -23.35 15.08 -3.56
C ALA A 55 -22.98 13.98 -4.56
N VAL A 56 -22.39 14.32 -5.72
CA VAL A 56 -22.00 13.32 -6.74
C VAL A 56 -20.54 12.91 -6.64
N THR A 57 -19.69 13.67 -5.95
CA THR A 57 -18.23 13.40 -5.87
C THR A 57 -17.93 11.99 -5.34
N TYR A 58 -18.68 11.53 -4.34
CA TYR A 58 -18.51 10.16 -3.84
C TYR A 58 -18.78 9.11 -4.93
N ALA A 59 -19.84 9.28 -5.72
CA ALA A 59 -20.16 8.35 -6.81
C ALA A 59 -19.10 8.38 -7.91
N GLU A 60 -18.58 9.56 -8.27
CA GLU A 60 -17.50 9.71 -9.24
C GLU A 60 -16.21 9.04 -8.75
N VAL A 61 -15.86 9.15 -7.45
CA VAL A 61 -14.71 8.44 -6.86
C VAL A 61 -14.89 6.93 -6.98
N MET A 62 -16.07 6.42 -6.64
CA MET A 62 -16.35 4.98 -6.71
C MET A 62 -16.36 4.45 -8.15
N GLU A 63 -16.82 5.25 -9.10
CA GLU A 63 -16.73 4.93 -10.53
C GLU A 63 -15.28 4.87 -11.00
N ALA A 64 -14.45 5.86 -10.66
CA ALA A 64 -13.02 5.87 -10.99
C ALA A 64 -12.28 4.67 -10.36
N VAL A 65 -12.64 4.28 -9.12
CA VAL A 65 -12.12 3.06 -8.47
C VAL A 65 -12.51 1.81 -9.25
N ALA A 66 -13.76 1.72 -9.73
CA ALA A 66 -14.21 0.58 -10.53
C ALA A 66 -13.46 0.51 -11.87
N GLU A 67 -13.29 1.64 -12.55
CA GLU A 67 -12.56 1.75 -13.83
C GLU A 67 -11.08 1.38 -13.71
N THR A 68 -10.49 1.55 -12.52
CA THR A 68 -9.09 1.18 -12.25
C THR A 68 -8.85 -0.29 -12.60
N THR A 69 -9.74 -1.19 -12.23
CA THR A 69 -9.58 -2.64 -12.51
C THR A 69 -9.50 -2.91 -14.01
N THR A 70 -10.36 -2.24 -14.78
CA THR A 70 -10.40 -2.33 -16.23
C THR A 70 -9.13 -1.74 -16.85
N CYS A 71 -8.68 -0.57 -16.38
CA CYS A 71 -7.46 0.09 -16.85
C CYS A 71 -6.21 -0.79 -16.66
N PHE A 72 -6.08 -1.45 -15.50
CA PHE A 72 -4.99 -2.39 -15.25
C PHE A 72 -5.05 -3.59 -16.20
N GLY A 73 -6.22 -4.23 -16.35
CA GLY A 73 -6.39 -5.41 -17.19
C GLY A 73 -6.07 -5.17 -18.68
N PHE A 74 -6.27 -3.95 -19.18
CA PHE A 74 -5.87 -3.59 -20.54
C PHE A 74 -4.37 -3.37 -20.72
N LYS A 75 -3.66 -3.02 -19.64
CA LYS A 75 -2.22 -2.69 -19.70
C LYS A 75 -1.31 -3.86 -19.34
N VAL A 76 -1.79 -4.81 -18.54
CA VAL A 76 -0.99 -5.96 -18.12
C VAL A 76 -1.82 -7.25 -18.07
N ASP A 77 -1.30 -8.30 -18.70
CA ASP A 77 -1.78 -9.65 -18.46
C ASP A 77 -1.23 -10.14 -17.12
N PHE A 78 -2.11 -10.13 -16.14
CA PHE A 78 -1.82 -10.53 -14.78
C PHE A 78 -1.46 -12.01 -14.64
N GLY A 79 -2.08 -12.90 -15.41
CA GLY A 79 -1.77 -14.33 -15.37
C GLY A 79 -0.33 -14.59 -15.82
N ILE A 80 0.09 -13.91 -16.91
CA ILE A 80 1.46 -13.97 -17.41
C ILE A 80 2.42 -13.31 -16.42
N LEU A 81 2.11 -12.10 -15.94
CA LEU A 81 2.94 -11.38 -14.96
C LEU A 81 3.24 -12.24 -13.72
N LEU A 82 2.22 -12.87 -13.13
CA LEU A 82 2.38 -13.71 -11.94
C LEU A 82 3.17 -14.98 -12.22
N THR A 83 2.96 -15.58 -13.38
CA THR A 83 3.70 -16.77 -13.79
C THR A 83 5.18 -16.45 -13.96
N GLU A 84 5.49 -15.33 -14.61
CA GLU A 84 6.88 -14.87 -14.76
C GLU A 84 7.49 -14.44 -13.41
N TRP A 85 6.72 -13.80 -12.53
CA TRP A 85 7.15 -13.44 -11.17
C TRP A 85 7.51 -14.64 -10.30
N ARG A 86 6.69 -15.70 -10.32
CA ARG A 86 6.95 -16.93 -9.53
C ARG A 86 8.19 -17.68 -10.01
N ASN A 87 8.54 -17.52 -11.29
CA ASN A 87 9.71 -18.13 -11.91
C ASN A 87 10.92 -17.19 -11.95
N LEU A 88 10.86 -16.05 -11.25
CA LEU A 88 11.89 -15.03 -11.27
C LEU A 88 13.17 -15.53 -10.59
N ASP A 89 14.30 -15.42 -11.30
CA ASP A 89 15.62 -15.79 -10.83
C ASP A 89 16.69 -14.80 -11.33
N LYS A 90 17.96 -15.06 -11.01
CA LYS A 90 19.06 -14.16 -11.40
C LYS A 90 19.26 -14.04 -12.91
N THR A 91 18.84 -15.03 -13.69
CA THR A 91 19.05 -15.11 -15.14
C THR A 91 17.97 -14.37 -15.93
N ASN A 92 16.73 -14.38 -15.45
CA ASN A 92 15.59 -13.74 -16.12
C ASN A 92 15.18 -12.39 -15.49
N ARG A 93 15.73 -12.04 -14.33
CA ARG A 93 15.48 -10.78 -13.61
C ARG A 93 15.53 -9.54 -14.50
N ALA A 94 16.62 -9.34 -15.24
CA ALA A 94 16.80 -8.13 -16.04
C ALA A 94 15.66 -7.95 -17.06
N ALA A 95 15.36 -9.02 -17.81
CA ALA A 95 14.30 -9.02 -18.81
C ALA A 95 12.91 -8.81 -18.19
N PHE A 96 12.65 -9.41 -17.02
CA PHE A 96 11.37 -9.23 -16.32
C PHE A 96 11.14 -7.77 -15.94
N PHE A 97 12.10 -7.13 -15.26
CA PHE A 97 11.94 -5.74 -14.82
C PHE A 97 11.98 -4.77 -15.99
N GLU A 98 12.78 -5.02 -17.03
CA GLU A 98 12.75 -4.23 -18.27
C GLU A 98 11.37 -4.26 -18.92
N LYS A 99 10.72 -5.43 -18.95
CA LYS A 99 9.38 -5.60 -19.51
C LYS A 99 8.30 -4.92 -18.67
N TYR A 100 8.31 -5.10 -17.35
CA TYR A 100 7.16 -4.72 -16.51
C TYR A 100 7.30 -3.39 -15.79
N CYS A 101 8.51 -2.89 -15.52
CA CYS A 101 8.67 -1.61 -14.84
C CYS A 101 8.04 -0.43 -15.59
N PRO A 102 8.27 -0.25 -16.91
CA PRO A 102 7.62 0.82 -17.65
C PRO A 102 6.09 0.68 -17.64
N VAL A 103 5.59 -0.55 -17.73
CA VAL A 103 4.14 -0.84 -17.71
C VAL A 103 3.53 -0.48 -16.36
N ILE A 104 4.13 -0.92 -15.26
CA ILE A 104 3.64 -0.65 -13.89
C ILE A 104 3.72 0.85 -13.58
N LYS A 105 4.79 1.53 -13.98
CA LYS A 105 4.90 2.99 -13.86
C LYS A 105 3.76 3.67 -14.63
N ASN A 106 3.51 3.25 -15.87
CA ASN A 106 2.46 3.84 -16.67
C ASN A 106 1.05 3.56 -16.13
N ILE A 107 0.83 2.37 -15.57
CA ILE A 107 -0.41 2.05 -14.84
C ILE A 107 -0.58 2.97 -13.63
N SER A 108 0.49 3.25 -12.88
CA SER A 108 0.40 4.13 -11.72
C SER A 108 -0.05 5.55 -12.07
N THR A 109 0.40 6.07 -13.22
CA THR A 109 -0.02 7.41 -13.68
C THR A 109 -1.37 7.38 -14.38
N GLU A 110 -1.60 6.46 -15.31
CA GLU A 110 -2.82 6.48 -16.13
C GLU A 110 -4.06 5.92 -15.39
N CYS A 111 -3.89 4.96 -14.49
CA CYS A 111 -5.00 4.27 -13.85
C CYS A 111 -5.26 4.73 -12.41
N LEU A 112 -4.24 5.18 -11.67
CA LEU A 112 -4.38 5.52 -10.24
C LEU A 112 -4.38 7.03 -9.95
N GLU A 113 -3.70 7.84 -10.76
CA GLU A 113 -3.69 9.30 -10.59
C GLU A 113 -5.11 9.90 -10.65
N PRO A 114 -6.01 9.51 -11.59
CA PRO A 114 -7.37 10.05 -11.62
C PRO A 114 -8.15 9.78 -10.33
N VAL A 115 -8.01 8.56 -9.79
CA VAL A 115 -8.62 8.18 -8.50
C VAL A 115 -8.04 9.02 -7.38
N GLY A 116 -6.72 9.20 -7.35
CA GLY A 116 -6.02 10.00 -6.36
C GLY A 116 -6.47 11.46 -6.37
N GLU A 117 -6.50 12.10 -7.53
CA GLU A 117 -6.94 13.50 -7.68
C GLU A 117 -8.40 13.69 -7.27
N LEU A 118 -9.27 12.77 -7.69
CA LEU A 118 -10.70 12.85 -7.35
C LEU A 118 -10.94 12.60 -5.86
N SER A 119 -10.21 11.65 -5.26
CA SER A 119 -10.28 11.35 -3.83
C SER A 119 -9.85 12.54 -2.96
N LYS A 120 -8.96 13.43 -3.44
CA LYS A 120 -8.57 14.64 -2.70
C LYS A 120 -9.75 15.58 -2.43
N LEU A 121 -10.77 15.57 -3.28
CA LEU A 121 -11.98 16.36 -3.07
C LEU A 121 -12.78 15.89 -1.85
N CYS A 122 -12.60 14.64 -1.44
CA CYS A 122 -13.24 14.08 -0.25
C CYS A 122 -12.46 14.31 1.03
N LEU A 123 -11.23 14.82 0.94
CA LEU A 123 -10.37 15.07 2.10
C LEU A 123 -10.49 16.53 2.52
N ASP A 124 -10.49 16.77 3.84
CA ASP A 124 -10.38 18.12 4.39
C ASP A 124 -9.09 18.76 3.85
N PRO A 125 -9.07 20.05 3.45
CA PRO A 125 -7.86 20.73 3.00
C PRO A 125 -6.64 20.58 3.95
N GLY A 126 -6.88 20.47 5.26
CA GLY A 126 -5.83 20.17 6.25
C GLY A 126 -5.47 18.67 6.35
N ALA A 127 -6.36 17.80 5.89
CA ALA A 127 -6.22 16.35 5.83
C ALA A 127 -5.67 15.81 4.49
N GLN A 128 -5.69 16.61 3.42
CA GLN A 128 -5.11 16.26 2.11
C GLN A 128 -3.64 15.83 2.16
N ARG A 129 -2.94 16.19 3.25
CA ARG A 129 -1.57 15.74 3.55
C ARG A 129 -1.45 14.90 4.83
N VAL A 130 -2.50 14.77 5.64
CA VAL A 130 -2.33 14.45 7.06
C VAL A 130 -3.23 13.33 7.59
N GLU A 131 -4.33 12.94 6.94
CA GLU A 131 -5.26 11.96 7.56
C GLU A 131 -5.49 10.67 6.77
N ALA A 132 -4.55 10.32 5.90
CA ALA A 132 -4.54 9.03 5.19
C ALA A 132 -3.63 8.03 5.94
N PRO A 133 -4.12 7.17 6.88
CA PRO A 133 -3.35 6.18 7.67
C PRO A 133 -2.70 5.05 6.86
N ASP A 134 -2.29 5.36 5.65
CA ASP A 134 -2.36 4.47 4.50
C ASP A 134 -1.13 4.56 3.70
N PHE A 135 -0.79 3.48 2.99
CA PHE A 135 0.17 3.63 1.92
C PHE A 135 -0.43 4.64 0.92
N PRO A 136 0.00 5.90 0.94
CA PRO A 136 -0.67 6.92 0.17
C PRO A 136 -0.44 6.56 -1.29
N LEU A 137 -1.49 6.57 -2.12
CA LEU A 137 -1.34 6.27 -3.54
C LEU A 137 -0.27 7.16 -4.20
N TYR A 138 -0.05 8.37 -3.65
CA TYR A 138 1.01 9.29 -4.08
C TYR A 138 2.45 8.76 -3.85
N LEU A 139 2.66 7.79 -2.96
CA LEU A 139 3.97 7.14 -2.72
C LEU A 139 4.19 5.92 -3.63
N LEU A 140 3.18 5.48 -4.38
CA LEU A 140 3.33 4.32 -5.28
C LEU A 140 4.44 4.52 -6.33
N PRO A 141 4.60 5.69 -6.97
CA PRO A 141 5.71 5.91 -7.90
C PRO A 141 7.07 5.66 -7.26
N GLU A 142 7.29 6.14 -6.03
CA GLU A 142 8.56 5.95 -5.29
C GLU A 142 8.81 4.48 -4.96
N VAL A 143 7.76 3.73 -4.57
CA VAL A 143 7.89 2.29 -4.34
C VAL A 143 8.13 1.51 -5.63
N VAL A 144 7.49 1.89 -6.74
CA VAL A 144 7.75 1.28 -8.05
C VAL A 144 9.19 1.57 -8.49
N ASP A 145 9.69 2.79 -8.27
CA ASP A 145 11.08 3.13 -8.55
C ASP A 145 12.06 2.27 -7.76
N LEU A 146 11.85 2.11 -6.45
CA LEU A 146 12.66 1.22 -5.61
C LEU A 146 12.60 -0.24 -6.04
N MET A 147 11.43 -0.71 -6.47
CA MET A 147 11.26 -2.08 -6.96
C MET A 147 11.95 -2.29 -8.31
N CYS A 148 12.03 -1.25 -9.13
CA CYS A 148 12.62 -1.29 -10.46
C CYS A 148 14.11 -0.99 -10.48
N GLU A 149 14.65 -0.39 -9.40
CA GLU A 149 16.05 -0.05 -9.23
C GLU A 149 16.96 -1.26 -9.51
N ASP A 150 17.94 -1.05 -10.40
CA ASP A 150 18.88 -2.07 -10.87
C ASP A 150 18.18 -3.37 -11.29
N SER A 151 17.06 -3.27 -12.01
CA SER A 151 16.24 -4.42 -12.40
C SER A 151 15.80 -5.25 -11.19
N GLY A 152 15.30 -4.63 -10.12
CA GLY A 152 14.81 -5.32 -8.93
C GLY A 152 15.90 -5.95 -8.07
N ALA A 153 17.08 -5.32 -8.00
CA ALA A 153 18.18 -5.78 -7.16
C ALA A 153 17.79 -6.01 -5.71
N ILE A 154 16.88 -5.17 -5.19
CA ILE A 154 16.42 -5.22 -3.80
C ILE A 154 15.76 -6.55 -3.43
N LEU A 155 15.04 -7.21 -4.33
CA LEU A 155 14.42 -8.51 -4.08
C LEU A 155 15.48 -9.62 -3.93
N PHE A 156 16.61 -9.46 -4.61
CA PHE A 156 17.72 -10.40 -4.64
C PHE A 156 18.79 -10.07 -3.60
N ALA A 157 18.54 -9.06 -2.75
CA ALA A 157 19.53 -8.54 -1.85
C ALA A 157 19.56 -9.36 -0.55
N GLY A 158 20.22 -10.52 -0.62
CA GLY A 158 20.32 -11.48 0.49
C GLY A 158 20.76 -12.85 0.00
N ASN A 159 20.75 -13.83 0.90
CA ASN A 159 21.10 -15.23 0.59
C ASN A 159 19.84 -16.09 0.30
N SER A 160 18.77 -15.49 -0.21
CA SER A 160 17.53 -16.24 -0.45
C SER A 160 17.66 -17.13 -1.67
N GLU A 161 17.39 -18.43 -1.49
CA GLU A 161 17.22 -19.39 -2.59
C GLU A 161 15.98 -19.06 -3.45
N ASN A 162 15.01 -18.35 -2.86
CA ASN A 162 13.82 -17.85 -3.55
C ASN A 162 13.72 -16.31 -3.39
N PRO A 163 14.13 -15.54 -4.41
CA PRO A 163 14.25 -14.08 -4.29
C PRO A 163 12.91 -13.36 -4.06
N THR A 164 11.78 -13.99 -4.38
CA THR A 164 10.45 -13.39 -4.23
C THR A 164 9.68 -13.87 -3.00
N GLU A 165 10.13 -14.93 -2.33
CA GLU A 165 9.44 -15.50 -1.16
C GLU A 165 9.30 -14.49 -0.03
N CYS A 166 10.39 -13.77 0.25
CA CYS A 166 10.36 -12.78 1.33
C CYS A 166 9.41 -11.62 1.03
N PHE A 167 9.40 -11.19 -0.22
CA PHE A 167 8.47 -10.18 -0.69
C PHE A 167 7.01 -10.69 -0.70
N GLY A 168 6.79 -11.98 -0.95
CA GLY A 168 5.46 -12.61 -0.89
C GLY A 168 4.80 -12.49 0.49
N ASN A 169 5.59 -12.51 1.57
CA ASN A 169 5.09 -12.34 2.94
C ASN A 169 5.10 -10.88 3.43
N TYR A 170 5.63 -9.95 2.65
CA TYR A 170 5.90 -8.56 3.03
C TYR A 170 4.68 -7.85 3.62
N PHE A 171 3.53 -7.90 2.93
CA PHE A 171 2.30 -7.28 3.40
C PHE A 171 1.79 -7.89 4.71
N SER A 172 1.93 -9.21 4.88
CA SER A 172 1.54 -9.87 6.14
C SER A 172 2.39 -9.43 7.32
N TYR A 173 3.69 -9.13 7.08
CA TYR A 173 4.57 -8.60 8.10
C TYR A 173 4.16 -7.18 8.49
N ILE A 174 3.92 -6.31 7.51
CA ILE A 174 3.43 -4.96 7.76
C ILE A 174 2.12 -4.99 8.56
N GLN A 175 1.12 -5.76 8.11
CA GLN A 175 -0.17 -5.84 8.80
C GLN A 175 -0.03 -6.26 10.27
N ARG A 176 0.83 -7.25 10.56
CA ARG A 176 1.08 -7.70 11.93
C ARG A 176 1.82 -6.64 12.75
N CYS A 177 2.83 -6.01 12.18
CA CYS A 177 3.67 -5.04 12.89
C CYS A 177 2.97 -3.68 13.11
N MET A 178 2.05 -3.30 12.22
CA MET A 178 1.29 -2.05 12.32
C MET A 178 0.06 -2.14 13.22
N LYS A 179 -0.30 -3.34 13.71
CA LYS A 179 -1.53 -3.56 14.48
C LYS A 179 -1.66 -2.62 15.69
N ASN A 180 -0.58 -2.47 16.46
CA ASN A 180 -0.59 -1.63 17.66
C ASN A 180 -0.66 -0.16 17.29
N PHE A 181 0.16 0.28 16.33
CA PHE A 181 0.13 1.65 15.83
C PHE A 181 -1.27 2.04 15.35
N VAL A 182 -1.91 1.20 14.52
CA VAL A 182 -3.27 1.42 14.04
C VAL A 182 -4.26 1.47 15.21
N SER A 183 -4.16 0.56 16.18
CA SER A 183 -5.04 0.55 17.35
C SER A 183 -4.94 1.83 18.19
N GLU A 184 -3.73 2.37 18.36
CA GLU A 184 -3.50 3.55 19.20
C GLU A 184 -3.82 4.87 18.51
N THR A 185 -3.80 4.88 17.18
CA THR A 185 -3.92 6.10 16.36
C THR A 185 -5.23 6.21 15.58
N ASN A 186 -6.01 5.14 15.41
CA ASN A 186 -7.21 5.14 14.55
C ASN A 186 -8.27 6.19 14.93
N ALA A 187 -8.29 6.67 16.18
CA ALA A 187 -9.21 7.68 16.68
C ALA A 187 -8.55 9.05 16.93
N LYS A 188 -7.27 9.21 16.60
CA LYS A 188 -6.49 10.43 16.86
C LYS A 188 -6.10 11.07 15.53
N SER A 189 -6.40 12.37 15.39
CA SER A 189 -5.83 13.15 14.29
C SER A 189 -4.30 13.14 14.39
N ARG A 190 -3.62 12.98 13.25
CA ARG A 190 -2.16 12.87 13.21
C ARG A 190 -1.43 14.10 13.75
N GLN A 191 -2.07 15.26 13.69
CA GLN A 191 -1.58 16.51 14.29
C GLN A 191 -1.44 16.41 15.83
N LYS A 192 -2.07 15.40 16.43
CA LYS A 192 -2.04 15.11 17.88
C LYS A 192 -1.12 13.95 18.24
N TYR A 193 -0.33 13.41 17.30
CA TYR A 193 0.66 12.41 17.63
C TYR A 193 1.68 13.04 18.57
N ALA A 194 1.80 12.47 19.77
CA ALA A 194 2.81 12.85 20.74
C ALA A 194 3.89 11.76 20.79
N GLU A 195 4.86 11.93 21.68
CA GLU A 195 5.96 10.98 21.82
C GLU A 195 5.51 9.51 21.93
N PRO A 196 4.45 9.13 22.69
CA PRO A 196 4.01 7.74 22.77
C PRO A 196 3.61 7.15 21.41
N GLU A 197 2.79 7.86 20.63
CA GLU A 197 2.36 7.38 19.30
C GLU A 197 3.56 7.24 18.35
N CYS A 198 4.52 8.16 18.44
CA CYS A 198 5.74 8.11 17.65
C CYS A 198 6.64 6.95 18.04
N ARG A 199 6.72 6.59 19.33
CA ARG A 199 7.43 5.38 19.78
C ARG A 199 6.79 4.11 19.22
N VAL A 200 5.47 4.03 19.20
CA VAL A 200 4.79 2.86 18.60
C VAL A 200 5.05 2.78 17.09
N LEU A 201 5.17 3.91 16.39
CA LEU A 201 5.58 3.93 14.98
C LEU A 201 7.01 3.40 14.77
N GLU A 202 7.95 3.80 15.63
CA GLU A 202 9.34 3.31 15.63
C GLU A 202 9.39 1.79 15.91
N GLU A 203 8.66 1.31 16.91
CA GLU A 203 8.56 -0.11 17.25
C GLU A 203 7.94 -0.94 16.10
N SER A 204 6.94 -0.38 15.41
CA SER A 204 6.35 -1.00 14.22
C SER A 204 7.39 -1.16 13.10
N ARG A 205 8.23 -0.15 12.87
CA ARG A 205 9.33 -0.24 11.88
C ARG A 205 10.33 -1.33 12.26
N ASP A 206 10.76 -1.37 13.51
CA ASP A 206 11.71 -2.38 14.00
C ASP A 206 11.13 -3.79 13.89
N CYS A 207 9.83 -3.96 14.18
CA CYS A 207 9.13 -5.21 13.95
C CYS A 207 9.21 -5.66 12.48
N VAL A 208 8.97 -4.76 11.52
CA VAL A 208 9.05 -5.08 10.08
C VAL A 208 10.48 -5.46 9.71
N LEU A 209 11.48 -4.68 10.15
CA LEU A 209 12.89 -4.96 9.89
C LEU A 209 13.31 -6.33 10.42
N ASN A 210 12.90 -6.68 11.64
CA ASN A 210 13.18 -7.98 12.22
C ASN A 210 12.56 -9.11 11.39
N LYS A 211 11.30 -8.99 10.96
CA LYS A 211 10.66 -10.00 10.09
C LYS A 211 11.36 -10.18 8.76
N LEU A 212 11.81 -9.09 8.14
CA LEU A 212 12.54 -9.13 6.87
C LEU A 212 13.95 -9.69 7.04
N SER A 213 14.58 -9.43 8.18
CA SER A 213 15.88 -10.00 8.55
C SER A 213 15.78 -11.50 8.78
N ASP A 214 14.78 -11.96 9.54
CA ASP A 214 14.49 -13.39 9.77
C ASP A 214 14.23 -14.13 8.46
N CYS A 215 13.61 -13.43 7.51
CA CYS A 215 13.27 -13.90 6.19
C CYS A 215 14.45 -13.83 5.18
N GLY A 216 15.59 -13.28 5.59
CA GLY A 216 16.83 -13.28 4.82
C GLY A 216 17.01 -12.12 3.84
N ASN A 217 16.15 -11.09 3.88
CA ASN A 217 16.28 -9.89 3.06
C ASN A 217 15.82 -8.64 3.82
N SER A 218 16.69 -8.17 4.74
CA SER A 218 16.45 -6.93 5.51
C SER A 218 16.39 -5.68 4.63
N LYS A 219 16.97 -5.70 3.43
CA LYS A 219 16.97 -4.56 2.49
C LYS A 219 15.58 -4.20 1.99
N LEU A 220 14.62 -5.13 2.03
CA LEU A 220 13.20 -4.85 1.75
C LEU A 220 12.61 -3.79 2.70
N ILE A 221 13.25 -3.48 3.84
CA ILE A 221 12.80 -2.41 4.75
C ILE A 221 12.70 -1.06 4.03
N ARG A 222 13.48 -0.83 2.97
CA ARG A 222 13.42 0.41 2.18
C ARG A 222 12.02 0.72 1.64
N PHE A 223 11.23 -0.32 1.32
CA PHE A 223 9.84 -0.12 0.89
C PHE A 223 8.93 0.38 2.02
N PHE A 224 9.20 0.00 3.27
CA PHE A 224 8.46 0.47 4.45
C PHE A 224 8.96 1.85 4.89
N ASP A 225 10.23 2.14 4.66
CA ASP A 225 10.84 3.41 4.97
C ASP A 225 10.24 4.57 4.17
N VAL A 226 9.69 4.32 2.98
CA VAL A 226 8.96 5.32 2.18
C VAL A 226 7.74 5.88 2.94
N PRO A 227 6.70 5.08 3.28
CA PRO A 227 5.56 5.58 4.05
C PRO A 227 5.93 5.96 5.49
N TYR A 228 6.89 5.26 6.13
CA TYR A 228 7.37 5.65 7.45
C TYR A 228 7.93 7.08 7.45
N THR A 229 8.79 7.40 6.49
CA THR A 229 9.42 8.72 6.36
C THR A 229 8.39 9.81 6.09
N ALA A 230 7.38 9.52 5.26
CA ALA A 230 6.28 10.44 5.01
C ALA A 230 5.53 10.79 6.32
N ILE A 231 5.13 9.76 7.09
CA ILE A 231 4.44 9.96 8.38
C ILE A 231 5.31 10.76 9.35
N VAL A 232 6.61 10.44 9.45
CA VAL A 232 7.52 11.18 10.36
C VAL A 232 7.60 12.66 9.97
N LYS A 233 7.76 12.97 8.68
CA LYS A 233 7.88 14.35 8.19
C LYS A 233 6.59 15.16 8.37
N GLU A 234 5.43 14.52 8.19
CA GLU A 234 4.12 15.17 8.19
C GLU A 234 3.51 15.33 9.60
N THR A 235 4.12 14.75 10.63
CA THR A 235 3.62 14.78 12.01
C THR A 235 4.63 15.39 12.98
N GLU A 236 4.25 15.51 14.25
CA GLU A 236 5.17 15.91 15.31
C GLU A 236 6.24 14.83 15.61
N CYS A 237 6.13 13.64 15.02
CA CYS A 237 7.13 12.58 15.15
C CYS A 237 8.51 12.96 14.64
N LYS A 238 8.64 13.94 13.73
CA LYS A 238 9.93 14.53 13.33
C LYS A 238 10.75 15.08 14.51
N ASN A 239 10.10 15.43 15.62
CA ASN A 239 10.77 15.95 16.81
C ASN A 239 11.29 14.83 17.74
N PHE A 240 10.83 13.58 17.54
CA PHE A 240 11.12 12.44 18.41
C PHE A 240 11.92 11.34 17.71
N LEU A 241 11.70 11.15 16.41
CA LEU A 241 12.25 10.04 15.62
C LEU A 241 13.30 10.53 14.63
N ARG A 242 14.25 9.64 14.30
CA ARG A 242 15.19 9.88 13.20
C ARG A 242 14.66 9.26 11.91
N ILE A 243 14.78 10.00 10.82
CA ILE A 243 14.48 9.48 9.48
C ILE A 243 15.64 8.56 9.07
N PRO A 244 15.37 7.33 8.59
CA PRO A 244 16.41 6.43 8.09
C PRO A 244 17.17 7.07 6.93
N GLU A 245 18.50 7.01 6.97
CA GLU A 245 19.32 7.36 5.81
C GLU A 245 19.44 6.13 4.91
N PHE A 246 19.10 6.28 3.63
CA PHE A 246 19.27 5.23 2.64
C PHE A 246 20.76 5.12 2.27
N SER A 247 21.46 4.10 2.78
CA SER A 247 22.83 3.73 2.38
C SER A 247 22.87 2.42 1.62
#